data_AF-A0A1Y4N2K8-F1
#
_entry.id   AF-A0A1Y4N2K8-F1
#
_cell.length_a   1.000
_cell.length_b   1.000
_cell.length_c   1.000
_cell.angle_alpha   90.00
_cell.angle_beta   90.00
_cell.angle_gamma   90.00
#
_symmetry.space_group_name_H-M   'P 1'
#
loop_
_entity.id
_entity.type
_entity.pdbx_description
1 polymer ?
#
loop_
_entity_poly.entity_id
_entity_poly.type
_entity_poly.pdbx_seq_one_letter_code
_entity_poly.pdbx_strand_id
1 'polypeptide(L)'
;MKKDIKFSTRMASEDRETIKALAKQSGMSMSDYVTACCLGKQVVVIDGLKEVLKELKAIGRNLNQLVTLAHMGRVTVIDLNGMHQSFSELCAAVRSLLERKRW
;
A
#
# COMPACT_ATOMS: atom_id res chain seq x y z
N MET A 1 11.09 -20.44 2.86
CA MET A 1 11.56 -21.01 1.57
C MET A 1 13.07 -21.13 1.65
N LYS A 2 13.64 -22.32 1.38
CA LYS A 2 15.08 -22.55 1.48
C LYS A 2 15.80 -21.89 0.30
N LYS A 3 16.84 -21.10 0.57
CA LYS A 3 17.66 -20.41 -0.44
C LYS A 3 19.02 -21.10 -0.54
N ASP A 4 19.02 -22.28 -1.14
CA ASP A 4 20.21 -23.16 -1.14
C ASP A 4 21.09 -22.96 -2.40
N ILE A 5 20.65 -22.13 -3.35
CA ILE A 5 21.33 -21.87 -4.63
C ILE A 5 21.98 -20.48 -4.62
N LYS A 6 23.28 -20.40 -4.91
CA LYS A 6 24.02 -19.14 -5.03
C LYS A 6 23.99 -18.63 -6.48
N PHE A 7 23.63 -17.36 -6.64
CA PHE A 7 23.71 -16.63 -7.91
C PHE A 7 24.86 -15.62 -7.84
N SER A 8 25.81 -15.69 -8.77
CA SER A 8 26.95 -14.78 -8.85
C SER A 8 26.97 -14.10 -10.22
N THR A 9 27.13 -12.78 -10.24
CA THR A 9 27.15 -11.97 -11.47
C THR A 9 28.14 -10.83 -11.29
N ARG A 10 28.85 -10.46 -12.37
CA ARG A 10 29.76 -9.32 -12.40
C ARG A 10 28.94 -8.05 -12.62
N MET A 11 29.20 -7.01 -11.82
CA MET A 11 28.58 -5.69 -11.94
C MET A 11 29.59 -4.62 -11.56
N ALA A 12 29.43 -3.40 -12.06
CA ALA A 12 30.23 -2.27 -11.61
C ALA A 12 29.92 -1.96 -10.13
N SER A 13 30.87 -1.35 -9.42
CA SER A 13 30.67 -0.93 -8.03
C SER A 13 29.54 0.09 -7.89
N GLU A 14 29.39 0.97 -8.87
CA GLU A 14 28.34 2.00 -8.92
C GLU A 14 26.95 1.39 -9.07
N ASP A 15 26.82 0.40 -9.97
CA ASP A 15 25.57 -0.35 -10.15
C ASP A 15 25.17 -1.08 -8.87
N ARG A 16 26.14 -1.68 -8.17
CA ARG A 16 25.90 -2.39 -6.92
C ARG A 16 25.33 -1.47 -5.84
N GLU A 17 25.89 -0.28 -5.66
CA GLU A 17 25.38 0.64 -4.64
C GLU A 17 24.00 1.21 -5.04
N THR A 18 23.77 1.45 -6.33
CA THR A 18 22.45 1.84 -6.85
C THR A 18 21.38 0.78 -6.55
N ILE A 19 21.64 -0.49 -6.89
CA ILE A 19 20.70 -1.60 -6.64
C ILE A 19 20.45 -1.76 -5.14
N LYS A 20 21.47 -1.54 -4.30
CA LYS A 20 21.35 -1.64 -2.84
C LYS A 20 20.48 -0.53 -2.27
N ALA A 21 20.60 0.69 -2.79
CA ALA A 21 19.73 1.79 -2.42
C ALA A 21 18.27 1.50 -2.83
N LEU A 22 18.04 0.98 -4.03
CA LEU A 22 16.71 0.61 -4.52
C LEU A 22 16.10 -0.55 -3.70
N ALA A 23 16.89 -1.56 -3.35
CA ALA A 23 16.46 -2.65 -2.48
C ALA A 23 16.05 -2.13 -1.09
N LYS A 24 16.84 -1.21 -0.52
CA LYS A 24 16.55 -0.57 0.77
C LYS A 24 15.28 0.27 0.71
N GLN A 25 15.10 1.06 -0.33
CA GLN A 25 13.87 1.84 -0.55
C GLN A 25 12.64 0.93 -0.66
N SER A 26 12.83 -0.27 -1.23
CA SER A 26 11.78 -1.29 -1.36
C SER A 26 11.52 -2.10 -0.10
N GLY A 27 12.28 -1.89 0.98
CA GLY A 27 12.21 -2.68 2.20
C GLY A 27 12.61 -4.15 2.03
N MET A 28 13.34 -4.48 0.94
CA MET A 28 13.74 -5.84 0.59
C MET A 28 15.23 -6.06 0.82
N SER A 29 15.64 -7.32 1.03
CA SER A 29 17.06 -7.67 0.95
C SER A 29 17.54 -7.53 -0.50
N MET A 30 18.84 -7.28 -0.69
CA MET A 30 19.44 -7.19 -2.03
C MET A 30 19.14 -8.42 -2.90
N SER A 31 19.21 -9.61 -2.31
CA SER A 31 18.92 -10.86 -2.99
C SER A 31 17.44 -10.98 -3.37
N ASP A 32 16.53 -10.58 -2.48
CA ASP A 32 15.08 -10.60 -2.77
C ASP A 32 14.71 -9.58 -3.83
N TYR A 33 15.29 -8.38 -3.77
CA TYR A 33 15.07 -7.33 -4.76
C TYR A 33 15.53 -7.75 -6.15
N VAL A 34 16.76 -8.23 -6.29
CA VAL A 34 17.29 -8.72 -7.58
C VAL A 34 16.47 -9.91 -8.10
N THR A 35 16.10 -10.85 -7.22
CA THR A 35 15.26 -11.99 -7.61
C THR A 35 13.88 -11.53 -8.09
N ALA A 36 13.27 -10.55 -7.40
CA ALA A 36 11.99 -9.98 -7.80
C ALA A 36 12.09 -9.31 -9.18
N CYS A 37 13.12 -8.48 -9.39
CA CYS A 37 13.39 -7.84 -10.68
C CYS A 37 13.61 -8.87 -11.80
N CYS A 38 14.43 -9.90 -11.60
CA CYS A 38 14.70 -10.93 -12.59
C CYS A 38 13.49 -11.82 -12.91
N LEU A 39 12.55 -11.97 -11.97
CA LEU A 39 11.29 -12.69 -12.17
C LEU A 39 10.17 -11.81 -12.74
N GLY A 40 10.45 -10.55 -13.07
CA GLY A 40 9.45 -9.58 -13.52
C GLY A 40 8.40 -9.23 -12.45
N LYS A 41 8.70 -9.51 -11.17
CA LYS A 41 7.83 -9.11 -10.05
C LYS A 41 7.98 -7.60 -9.85
N GLN A 42 6.88 -6.88 -10.03
CA GLN A 42 6.86 -5.43 -9.84
C GLN A 42 7.10 -5.08 -8.38
N VAL A 43 8.13 -4.26 -8.13
CA VAL A 43 8.44 -3.74 -6.80
C VAL A 43 7.83 -2.34 -6.69
N VAL A 44 6.62 -2.26 -6.13
CA VAL A 44 5.89 -1.00 -5.95
C VAL A 44 5.93 -0.60 -4.48
N VAL A 45 6.59 0.52 -4.19
CA VAL A 45 6.56 1.16 -2.88
C VAL A 45 5.52 2.28 -2.93
N ILE A 46 4.45 2.14 -2.15
CA ILE A 46 3.44 3.19 -1.99
C ILE A 46 3.69 3.88 -0.66
N ASP A 47 4.43 4.98 -0.69
CA ASP A 47 4.60 5.84 0.47
C ASP A 47 3.29 6.60 0.77
N GLY A 48 3.00 6.82 2.05
CA GLY A 48 1.80 7.57 2.49
C GLY A 48 0.55 6.73 2.76
N LEU A 49 0.55 5.43 2.48
CA LEU A 49 -0.63 4.58 2.74
C LEU A 49 -0.93 4.43 4.24
N LYS A 50 0.08 4.55 5.10
CA LYS A 50 -0.10 4.47 6.57
C LYS A 50 -0.91 5.66 7.09
N GLU A 51 -0.67 6.83 6.53
CA GLU A 51 -1.33 8.10 6.84
C GLU A 51 -2.77 8.05 6.36
N VAL A 52 -3.01 7.57 5.13
CA VAL A 52 -4.36 7.31 4.62
C VAL A 52 -5.12 6.34 5.55
N LEU A 53 -4.48 5.26 6.00
CA LEU A 53 -5.08 4.30 6.92
C LEU A 53 -5.38 4.91 8.30
N LYS A 54 -4.56 5.85 8.78
CA LYS A 54 -4.80 6.58 10.03
C LYS A 54 -6.06 7.43 9.93
N GLU A 55 -6.22 8.18 8.84
CA GLU A 55 -7.42 8.98 8.58
C GLU A 55 -8.66 8.09 8.39
N LEU A 56 -8.52 6.97 7.67
CA LEU A 56 -9.61 6.00 7.49
C LEU A 56 -10.13 5.46 8.83
N LYS A 57 -9.21 5.14 9.76
CA LYS A 57 -9.57 4.72 11.12
C LYS A 57 -10.26 5.84 11.90
N ALA A 58 -9.89 7.10 11.70
CA ALA A 58 -10.56 8.23 12.34
C ALA A 58 -11.99 8.40 11.83
N ILE A 59 -12.19 8.33 10.50
CA ILE A 59 -13.51 8.36 9.88
C ILE A 59 -14.39 7.21 10.39
N GLY A 60 -13.85 5.98 10.47
CA GLY A 60 -14.57 4.83 11.00
C GLY A 60 -14.99 4.99 12.48
N ARG A 61 -14.14 5.61 13.31
CA ARG A 61 -14.51 5.93 14.70
C ARG A 61 -15.67 6.93 14.76
N ASN A 62 -15.62 7.98 13.94
CA ASN A 62 -16.69 8.98 13.88
C ASN A 62 -18.00 8.35 13.40
N LEU A 63 -17.94 7.47 12.40
CA LEU A 63 -19.10 6.72 11.92
C LEU A 63 -19.71 5.84 13.02
N ASN A 64 -18.89 5.11 13.78
CA ASN A 64 -19.38 4.31 14.91
C ASN A 64 -20.07 5.17 15.97
N GLN A 65 -19.54 6.35 16.27
CA GLN A 65 -20.17 7.28 17.21
C GLN A 65 -21.53 7.75 16.70
N LEU A 66 -21.61 8.15 15.43
CA LEU A 66 -22.83 8.57 14.76
C LEU A 66 -23.91 7.46 14.78
N VAL A 67 -23.53 6.23 14.42
CA VAL A 67 -24.43 5.07 14.46
C VAL A 67 -24.90 4.78 15.88
N THR A 68 -24.02 4.91 16.88
CA THR A 68 -24.39 4.73 18.29
C THR A 68 -25.38 5.79 18.75
N LEU A 69 -25.17 7.06 18.40
CA LEU A 69 -26.10 8.16 18.67
C LEU A 69 -27.46 7.94 18.01
N ALA A 70 -27.46 7.44 16.77
CA ALA A 70 -28.69 7.09 16.07
C ALA A 70 -29.44 5.93 16.76
N HIS A 71 -28.73 4.88 17.16
CA HIS A 71 -29.30 3.75 17.90
C HIS A 71 -29.91 4.16 19.25
N MET A 72 -29.31 5.15 19.92
CA MET A 72 -29.85 5.73 21.16
C MET A 72 -31.04 6.66 20.92
N GLY A 73 -31.51 6.84 19.68
CA GLY A 73 -32.60 7.76 19.34
C GLY A 73 -32.23 9.24 19.47
N ARG A 74 -30.94 9.57 19.64
CA ARG A 74 -30.46 10.96 19.78
C ARG A 74 -30.27 11.67 18.44
N VAL A 75 -30.17 10.89 17.36
CA VAL A 75 -30.07 11.39 15.98
C VAL A 75 -30.98 10.54 15.10
N THR A 76 -31.86 11.18 14.34
CA THR A 76 -32.92 10.50 13.57
C THR A 76 -32.58 10.31 12.09
N VAL A 77 -31.79 11.21 11.51
CA VAL A 77 -31.39 11.13 10.09
C VAL A 77 -29.92 11.48 9.98
N ILE A 78 -29.15 10.56 9.38
CA ILE A 78 -27.75 10.77 9.02
C ILE A 78 -27.63 10.45 7.54
N ASP A 79 -27.46 11.48 6.71
CA ASP A 79 -27.15 11.26 5.30
C ASP A 79 -25.68 10.88 5.16
N LEU A 80 -25.43 9.66 4.70
CA LEU A 80 -24.10 9.09 4.49
C LEU A 80 -23.76 8.94 3.00
N ASN A 81 -24.62 9.39 2.09
CA ASN A 81 -24.41 9.18 0.65
C ASN A 81 -23.12 9.83 0.16
N GLY A 82 -22.84 11.07 0.56
CA GLY A 82 -21.60 11.76 0.19
C GLY A 82 -20.36 11.03 0.71
N MET A 83 -20.41 10.50 1.93
CA MET A 83 -19.31 9.73 2.51
C MET A 83 -19.13 8.39 1.79
N HIS A 84 -20.21 7.69 1.47
CA HIS A 84 -20.18 6.44 0.70
C HIS A 84 -19.55 6.64 -0.68
N GLN A 85 -19.91 7.72 -1.38
CA GLN A 85 -19.36 8.06 -2.68
C GLN A 85 -17.83 8.30 -2.60
N SER A 86 -17.38 9.14 -1.69
CA SER A 86 -15.94 9.41 -1.48
C SER A 86 -15.16 8.14 -1.11
N PHE A 87 -15.75 7.24 -0.34
CA PHE A 87 -15.12 5.98 0.04
C PHE A 87 -15.03 5.01 -1.15
N SER A 88 -16.05 5.01 -2.02
CA SER A 88 -16.06 4.24 -3.26
C SER A 88 -14.96 4.71 -4.22
N GLU A 89 -14.81 6.03 -4.38
CA GLU A 89 -13.74 6.65 -5.17
C GLU A 89 -12.36 6.34 -4.62
N LEU A 90 -12.17 6.43 -3.29
CA LEU A 90 -10.93 6.03 -2.62
C LEU A 90 -10.60 4.55 -2.90
N CYS A 91 -11.59 3.66 -2.77
CA CYS A 91 -11.39 2.23 -3.05
C CYS A 91 -11.04 2.00 -4.53
N ALA A 92 -11.68 2.71 -5.46
CA ALA A 92 -11.37 2.62 -6.88
C ALA A 92 -9.94 3.10 -7.18
N ALA A 93 -9.51 4.21 -6.58
CA ALA A 93 -8.16 4.75 -6.73
C ALA A 93 -7.09 3.77 -6.20
N VAL A 94 -7.33 3.17 -5.03
CA VAL A 94 -6.41 2.16 -4.46
C VAL A 94 -6.36 0.90 -5.32
N ARG A 95 -7.49 0.41 -5.85
CA ARG A 95 -7.50 -0.72 -6.79
C ARG A 95 -6.73 -0.38 -8.07
N SER A 96 -6.94 0.82 -8.63
CA SER A 96 -6.20 1.27 -9.81
C SER A 96 -4.68 1.34 -9.57
N LEU A 97 -4.24 1.72 -8.37
CA LEU A 97 -2.81 1.68 -8.01
C LEU A 97 -2.26 0.25 -7.97
N LEU A 98 -3.03 -0.73 -7.50
CA LEU A 98 -2.66 -2.14 -7.51
C LEU A 98 -2.66 -2.74 -8.92
N GLU A 99 -3.58 -2.29 -9.76
CA GLU A 99 -3.77 -2.80 -11.12
C GLU A 99 -2.92 -2.08 -12.18
N ARG A 100 -2.31 -0.93 -11.85
CA ARG A 100 -1.35 -0.21 -12.69
C ARG A 100 -0.07 -1.05 -12.84
N LYS A 101 -0.16 -2.08 -13.69
CA LYS A 101 0.96 -2.74 -14.32
C LYS A 101 1.61 -1.73 -15.26
N ARG A 102 2.53 -0.89 -14.75
CA ARG A 102 3.43 -0.13 -15.62
C ARG A 102 4.47 -1.11 -16.15
N TRP A 103 4.46 -1.24 -17.48
CA TRP A 103 5.29 -2.16 -18.26
C TRP A 103 6.78 -1.90 -17.99
#